data_AF-A0A6C1NJT2-F1
#
_entry.id   AF-A0A6C1NJT2-F1
#
_cell.length_a   1.000
_cell.length_b   1.000
_cell.length_c   1.000
_cell.angle_alpha   90.00
_cell.angle_beta   90.00
_cell.angle_gamma   90.00
#
_symmetry.space_group_name_H-M   'P 1'
#
loop_
_entity.id
_entity.type
_entity.pdbx_description
1 polymer ?
#
loop_
_entity_poly.entity_id
_entity_poly.type
_entity_poly.pdbx_seq_one_letter_code
_entity_poly.pdbx_strand_id
1 'polypeptide(L)'
;MGGIGSYPVLHNPNYHQVTDDLWTIDQRLVAEVSRTTLATIMHLADGLSRIEGLRMTEEAGSDEPVFTWAPAPEPQVSGYRVRVQDPEGHWHELAEVTEPRFQMDPEWAEEARAVGVRAFTSDGRESFDDRRLSRTEW
;
A
#
# COMPACT_ATOMS: atom_id res chain seq x y z
N MET A 1 -22.25 -10.09 -11.56
CA MET A 1 -21.83 -8.71 -11.90
C MET A 1 -23.08 -7.84 -11.99
N GLY A 2 -23.60 -7.38 -10.85
CA GLY A 2 -24.64 -6.36 -10.76
C GLY A 2 -23.99 -5.13 -10.12
N GLY A 3 -23.80 -4.07 -10.89
CA GLY A 3 -23.12 -2.87 -10.42
C GLY A 3 -23.95 -2.16 -9.35
N ILE A 4 -23.27 -1.44 -8.45
CA ILE A 4 -23.81 -0.71 -7.29
C ILE A 4 -24.86 0.37 -7.69
N GLY A 5 -25.13 0.56 -8.97
CA GLY A 5 -26.17 1.45 -9.52
C GLY A 5 -27.47 0.78 -10.00
N SER A 6 -27.61 -0.56 -10.02
CA SER A 6 -28.82 -1.20 -10.59
C SER A 6 -29.96 -1.42 -9.58
N TYR A 7 -29.71 -1.26 -8.27
CA TYR A 7 -30.71 -1.50 -7.24
C TYR A 7 -31.82 -0.44 -7.07
N PRO A 8 -31.62 0.87 -7.29
CA PRO A 8 -32.72 1.82 -7.15
C PRO A 8 -33.73 1.74 -8.32
N VAL A 9 -33.38 1.08 -9.43
CA VAL A 9 -34.19 1.08 -10.66
C VAL A 9 -34.96 -0.23 -10.89
N LEU A 10 -34.56 -1.33 -10.23
CA LEU A 10 -35.25 -2.63 -10.37
C LEU A 10 -36.65 -2.68 -9.73
N HIS A 11 -37.03 -1.66 -8.96
CA HIS A 11 -38.40 -1.50 -8.46
C HIS A 11 -39.25 -0.53 -9.31
N ASN A 12 -38.72 -0.03 -10.44
CA ASN A 12 -39.51 0.79 -11.35
C ASN A 12 -40.26 -0.09 -12.36
N PRO A 13 -41.61 -0.18 -12.30
CA PRO A 13 -42.40 -0.95 -13.27
C PRO A 13 -42.32 -0.41 -14.71
N ASN A 14 -41.79 0.81 -14.89
CA ASN A 14 -41.61 1.46 -16.19
C ASN A 14 -40.16 1.44 -16.68
N TYR A 15 -39.28 0.63 -16.09
CA TYR A 15 -37.88 0.52 -16.51
C TYR A 15 -37.80 0.17 -18.02
N HIS A 16 -37.05 0.97 -18.79
CA HIS A 16 -36.97 0.97 -20.27
C HIS A 16 -38.17 1.51 -21.06
N GLN A 17 -39.14 2.16 -20.43
CA GLN A 17 -40.25 2.83 -21.11
C GLN A 17 -40.05 4.34 -21.21
N VAL A 18 -40.78 5.00 -22.13
CA VAL A 18 -40.70 6.46 -22.33
C VAL A 18 -41.25 7.23 -21.10
N THR A 19 -42.02 6.55 -20.24
CA THR A 19 -42.56 7.04 -18.96
C THR A 19 -41.71 6.61 -17.76
N ASP A 20 -40.40 6.49 -17.95
CA ASP A 20 -39.44 6.20 -16.88
C ASP A 20 -39.33 7.42 -15.95
N ASP A 21 -40.12 7.43 -14.88
CA ASP A 21 -40.13 8.49 -13.88
C ASP A 21 -39.13 8.20 -12.75
N LEU A 22 -38.17 9.11 -12.53
CA LEU A 22 -37.13 9.03 -11.49
C LEU A 22 -37.65 9.23 -10.05
N TRP A 23 -38.97 9.31 -9.86
CA TRP A 23 -39.61 9.44 -8.54
C TRP A 23 -39.32 8.23 -7.63
N THR A 24 -39.01 7.07 -8.22
CA THR A 24 -38.77 5.81 -7.52
C THR A 24 -37.36 5.69 -6.94
N ILE A 25 -36.46 6.67 -7.19
CA ILE A 25 -35.11 6.65 -6.63
C ILE A 25 -35.18 6.97 -5.13
N ASP A 26 -34.85 5.96 -4.31
CA ASP A 26 -34.65 6.15 -2.87
C ASP A 26 -33.45 7.07 -2.61
N GLN A 27 -33.73 8.34 -2.31
CA GLN A 27 -32.71 9.36 -2.04
C GLN A 27 -31.86 9.02 -0.81
N ARG A 28 -32.38 8.21 0.14
CA ARG A 28 -31.62 7.73 1.30
C ARG A 28 -30.57 6.72 0.85
N LEU A 29 -30.91 5.81 -0.07
CA LEU A 29 -29.95 4.87 -0.65
C LEU A 29 -28.87 5.60 -1.45
N VAL A 30 -29.25 6.59 -2.26
CA VAL A 30 -28.29 7.43 -3.00
C VAL A 30 -27.32 8.13 -2.04
N ALA A 31 -27.82 8.70 -0.94
CA ALA A 31 -26.99 9.35 0.08
C ALA A 31 -26.07 8.38 0.83
N GLU A 32 -26.51 7.14 1.06
CA GLU A 32 -25.72 6.09 1.71
C GLU A 32 -24.61 5.53 0.80
N VAL A 33 -24.94 5.27 -0.46
CA VAL A 33 -23.95 4.87 -1.48
C VAL A 33 -22.94 5.99 -1.69
N SER A 34 -23.38 7.24 -1.82
CA SER A 34 -22.47 8.39 -1.99
C SER A 34 -21.52 8.55 -0.80
N ARG A 35 -22.01 8.41 0.45
CA ARG A 35 -21.15 8.44 1.64
C ARG A 35 -20.14 7.29 1.65
N THR A 36 -20.59 6.08 1.33
CA THR A 36 -19.70 4.91 1.26
C THR A 36 -18.63 5.11 0.19
N THR A 37 -19.00 5.57 -1.00
CA THR A 37 -18.05 5.86 -2.10
C THR A 37 -17.04 6.93 -1.69
N LEU A 38 -17.48 8.03 -1.07
CA LEU A 38 -16.56 9.06 -0.59
C LEU A 38 -15.60 8.50 0.47
N ALA A 39 -16.10 7.72 1.43
CA ALA A 39 -15.27 7.08 2.45
C ALA A 39 -14.25 6.12 1.82
N THR A 40 -14.64 5.34 0.81
CA THR A 40 -13.72 4.45 0.08
C THR A 40 -12.66 5.23 -0.68
N ILE A 41 -13.03 6.31 -1.38
CA ILE A 41 -12.06 7.16 -2.11
C ILE A 41 -11.07 7.79 -1.13
N MET A 42 -11.56 8.34 -0.01
CA MET A 42 -10.71 8.92 1.02
C MET A 42 -9.77 7.88 1.62
N HIS A 43 -10.26 6.68 1.91
CA HIS A 43 -9.44 5.59 2.44
C HIS A 43 -8.34 5.15 1.45
N LEU A 44 -8.66 5.06 0.16
CA LEU A 44 -7.66 4.75 -0.87
C LEU A 44 -6.64 5.88 -1.05
N ALA A 45 -7.08 7.13 -0.93
CA ALA A 45 -6.21 8.30 -1.02
C ALA A 45 -5.33 8.52 0.22
N ASP A 46 -5.71 7.95 1.36
CA ASP A 46 -4.99 8.04 2.64
C ASP A 46 -3.87 6.98 2.76
N GLY A 47 -3.67 6.15 1.74
CA GLY A 47 -2.56 5.22 1.66
C GLY A 47 -1.21 5.94 1.53
N LEU A 48 -0.21 5.49 2.28
CA LEU A 48 1.17 5.95 2.11
C LEU A 48 1.69 5.51 0.73
N SER A 49 2.41 6.41 0.04
CA SER A 49 3.05 6.07 -1.23
C SER A 49 4.04 4.90 -1.08
N ARG A 50 4.26 4.18 -2.17
CA ARG A 50 5.34 3.20 -2.24
C ARG A 50 6.67 3.93 -2.07
N ILE A 51 7.58 3.32 -1.32
CA ILE A 51 8.97 3.80 -1.21
C ILE A 51 9.65 3.76 -2.58
N GLU A 52 10.49 4.74 -2.87
CA GLU A 52 11.24 4.82 -4.13
C GLU A 52 12.75 4.81 -3.88
N GLY A 53 13.52 4.49 -4.92
CA GLY A 53 14.99 4.61 -4.89
C GLY A 53 15.72 3.63 -3.97
N LEU A 54 15.08 2.53 -3.56
CA LEU A 54 15.73 1.47 -2.78
C LEU A 54 16.93 0.89 -3.55
N ARG A 55 18.11 0.95 -2.94
CA ARG A 55 19.37 0.45 -3.49
C ARG A 55 20.31 -0.01 -2.39
N MET A 56 21.22 -0.93 -2.73
CA MET A 56 22.35 -1.31 -1.88
C MET A 56 23.53 -0.38 -2.14
N THR A 57 24.29 -0.09 -1.08
CA THR A 57 25.60 0.54 -1.14
C THR A 57 26.57 -0.24 -0.27
N GLU A 58 27.76 -0.48 -0.77
CA GLU A 58 28.88 -1.00 0.01
C GLU A 58 29.54 0.18 0.74
N GLU A 59 29.70 0.09 2.06
CA GLU A 59 30.51 1.06 2.81
C GLU A 59 31.96 0.57 2.87
N ALA A 60 32.89 1.44 2.49
CA ALA A 60 34.30 1.09 2.42
C ALA A 60 34.82 0.66 3.80
N GLY A 61 35.23 -0.61 3.91
CA GLY A 61 35.75 -1.21 5.15
C GLY A 61 34.69 -1.92 6.01
N SER A 62 33.47 -2.08 5.52
CA SER A 62 32.41 -2.90 6.12
C SER A 62 32.03 -4.06 5.20
N ASP A 63 31.93 -5.27 5.76
CA ASP A 63 31.36 -6.44 5.07
C ASP A 63 29.81 -6.43 5.10
N GLU A 64 29.21 -5.47 5.82
CA GLU A 64 27.76 -5.38 6.00
C GLU A 64 27.13 -4.49 4.92
N PRO A 65 26.20 -5.01 4.11
CA PRO A 65 25.55 -4.22 3.07
C PRO A 65 24.61 -3.18 3.68
N VAL A 66 24.66 -1.97 3.12
CA VAL A 66 23.81 -0.86 3.55
C VAL A 66 22.74 -0.58 2.50
N PHE A 67 21.48 -0.66 2.91
CA PHE A 67 20.33 -0.32 2.10
C PHE A 67 19.91 1.12 2.32
N THR A 68 19.69 1.86 1.24
CA THR A 68 19.22 3.26 1.29
C THR A 68 18.05 3.45 0.34
N TRP A 69 17.14 4.37 0.68
CA TRP A 69 15.99 4.72 -0.15
C TRP A 69 15.69 6.22 -0.08
N ALA A 70 14.79 6.70 -0.95
CA ALA A 70 14.29 8.06 -0.87
C ALA A 70 13.28 8.18 0.30
N PRO A 71 13.36 9.23 1.13
CA PRO A 71 12.35 9.49 2.15
C PRO A 71 10.94 9.53 1.54
N ALA A 72 9.97 8.98 2.26
CA ALA A 72 8.57 9.12 1.86
C ALA A 72 8.16 10.62 1.90
N PRO A 73 7.46 11.13 0.86
CA PRO A 73 7.08 12.55 0.80
C PRO A 73 6.00 12.93 1.81
N GLU A 74 5.28 11.94 2.37
CA GLU A 74 4.19 12.16 3.31
C GLU A 74 4.68 12.55 4.71
N PRO A 75 4.24 13.69 5.28
CA PRO A 75 4.71 14.16 6.59
C PRO A 75 4.25 13.30 7.76
N GLN A 76 3.21 12.48 7.58
CA GLN A 76 2.69 11.58 8.62
C GLN A 76 3.51 10.28 8.79
N VAL A 77 4.53 10.05 7.96
CA VAL A 77 5.40 8.87 8.08
C VAL A 77 6.21 8.95 9.36
N SER A 78 6.09 7.91 10.19
CA SER A 78 6.76 7.80 11.48
C SER A 78 8.01 6.91 11.41
N GLY A 79 8.10 6.05 10.40
CA GLY A 79 9.28 5.22 10.16
C GLY A 79 9.09 4.28 8.98
N TYR A 80 10.04 3.37 8.86
CA TYR A 80 10.12 2.36 7.81
C TYR A 80 10.32 0.99 8.43
N ARG A 81 9.63 0.00 7.90
CA ARG A 81 9.81 -1.40 8.26
C ARG A 81 10.61 -2.09 7.17
N VAL A 82 11.72 -2.71 7.58
CA VAL A 82 12.61 -3.46 6.70
C VAL A 82 12.34 -4.94 6.87
N ARG A 83 12.19 -5.62 5.74
CA ARG A 83 11.87 -7.05 5.68
C ARG A 83 12.78 -7.74 4.68
N VAL A 84 13.01 -9.01 4.90
CA VAL A 84 13.79 -9.86 3.99
C VAL A 84 12.94 -11.05 3.57
N GLN A 85 13.10 -11.45 2.31
CA GLN A 85 12.53 -12.67 1.81
C GLN A 85 13.58 -13.78 1.87
N ASP A 86 13.27 -14.87 2.56
CA ASP A 86 14.12 -16.05 2.64
C ASP A 86 14.16 -16.84 1.31
N PRO A 87 15.03 -17.86 1.17
CA PRO A 87 15.08 -18.69 -0.04
C PRO A 87 13.78 -19.45 -0.34
N GLU A 88 12.98 -19.74 0.68
CA GLU A 88 11.68 -20.43 0.56
C GLU A 88 10.55 -19.47 0.13
N GLY A 89 10.80 -18.17 0.17
CA GLY A 89 9.89 -17.12 -0.25
C GLY A 89 9.10 -16.46 0.89
N HIS A 90 9.36 -16.80 2.15
CA HIS A 90 8.70 -16.19 3.30
C HIS A 90 9.32 -14.83 3.65
N TRP A 91 8.49 -13.90 4.08
CA TRP A 91 8.93 -12.57 4.51
C TRP A 91 9.13 -12.53 6.02
N HIS A 92 10.33 -12.15 6.43
CA HIS A 92 10.70 -11.91 7.83
C HIS A 92 10.93 -10.42 8.06
N GLU A 93 10.44 -9.91 9.18
CA GLU A 93 10.71 -8.54 9.61
C GLU A 93 12.07 -8.49 10.29
N LEU A 94 12.92 -7.55 9.87
CA LEU A 94 14.25 -7.38 10.45
C LEU A 94 14.29 -6.22 11.43
N ALA A 95 13.71 -5.07 11.06
CA ALA A 95 13.77 -3.87 11.88
C ALA A 95 12.70 -2.83 11.51
N GLU A 96 12.47 -1.93 12.45
CA GLU A 96 11.85 -0.63 12.22
C GLU A 96 12.90 0.47 12.38
N VAL A 97 13.01 1.36 11.40
CA VAL A 97 13.98 2.46 11.36
C VAL A 97 13.29 3.78 11.06
N THR A 98 13.80 4.88 11.61
CA THR A 98 13.26 6.22 11.34
C THR A 98 13.99 6.92 10.19
N GLU A 99 15.26 6.57 9.98
CA GLU A 99 16.06 7.07 8.87
C GLU A 99 15.86 6.21 7.62
N PRO A 100 15.99 6.77 6.41
CA PRO A 100 15.82 6.04 5.15
C PRO A 100 17.06 5.20 4.80
N ARG A 101 17.59 4.48 5.80
CA ARG A 101 18.82 3.70 5.75
C ARG A 101 18.70 2.51 6.70
N PHE A 102 19.22 1.36 6.29
CA PHE A 102 19.33 0.17 7.12
C PHE A 102 20.61 -0.60 6.78
N GLN A 103 21.34 -1.01 7.81
CA GLN A 103 22.51 -1.87 7.69
C GLN A 103 22.08 -3.29 8.04
N MET A 104 22.32 -4.22 7.11
CA MET A 104 21.86 -5.60 7.24
C MET A 104 22.99 -6.50 7.73
N ASP A 105 22.66 -7.38 8.67
CA ASP A 105 23.59 -8.43 9.10
C ASP A 105 24.00 -9.32 7.90
N PRO A 106 25.30 -9.64 7.74
CA PRO A 106 25.78 -10.42 6.61
C PRO A 106 25.10 -11.78 6.46
N GLU A 107 24.73 -12.43 7.58
CA GLU A 107 24.03 -13.72 7.57
C GLU A 107 22.68 -13.62 6.83
N TRP A 108 21.91 -12.55 7.09
CA TRP A 108 20.67 -12.30 6.35
C TRP A 108 20.95 -11.94 4.89
N ALA A 109 21.97 -11.13 4.63
CA ALA A 109 22.34 -10.75 3.26
C ALA A 109 22.77 -11.94 2.41
N GLU A 110 23.40 -12.95 3.02
CA GLU A 110 23.90 -14.17 2.38
C GLU A 110 22.80 -15.15 1.98
N GLU A 111 21.64 -15.11 2.61
CA GLU A 111 20.51 -16.00 2.30
C GLU A 111 19.31 -15.26 1.67
N ALA A 112 19.26 -13.94 1.80
CA ALA A 112 18.18 -13.11 1.27
C ALA A 112 17.96 -13.35 -0.22
N ARG A 113 16.70 -13.57 -0.61
CA ARG A 113 16.25 -13.52 -2.00
C ARG A 113 15.91 -12.08 -2.42
N ALA A 114 15.36 -11.30 -1.48
CA ALA A 114 14.99 -9.91 -1.69
C ALA A 114 14.91 -9.16 -0.36
N VAL A 115 15.05 -7.83 -0.38
CA VAL A 115 14.64 -6.93 0.71
C VAL A 115 13.45 -6.11 0.29
N GLY A 116 12.57 -5.89 1.25
CA GLY A 116 11.37 -5.08 1.14
C GLY A 116 11.39 -3.96 2.17
N VAL A 117 10.99 -2.76 1.76
CA VAL A 117 10.80 -1.61 2.66
C VAL A 117 9.40 -1.06 2.52
N ARG A 118 8.75 -0.77 3.65
CA ARG A 118 7.43 -0.09 3.73
C ARG A 118 7.49 1.06 4.70
N ALA A 119 6.80 2.16 4.39
CA ALA A 119 6.58 3.24 5.35
C ALA A 119 5.42 2.87 6.28
N PHE A 120 5.48 3.36 7.52
CA PHE A 120 4.37 3.29 8.45
C PHE A 120 4.14 4.62 9.17
N THR A 121 2.93 4.78 9.68
CA THR A 121 2.48 5.91 10.51
C THR A 121 2.36 5.50 11.98
N SER A 122 2.32 6.47 12.89
CA SER A 122 2.16 6.22 14.33
C SER A 122 0.85 5.52 14.70
N ASP A 123 -0.17 5.63 13.84
CA ASP A 123 -1.46 4.95 14.00
C ASP A 123 -1.49 3.55 13.36
N GLY A 124 -0.36 3.06 12.83
CA GLY A 124 -0.20 1.70 12.33
C GLY A 124 -0.61 1.49 10.87
N ARG A 125 -0.95 2.55 10.12
CA ARG A 125 -1.14 2.44 8.66
C ARG A 125 0.21 2.27 7.97
N GLU A 126 0.21 1.45 6.93
CA GLU A 126 1.39 1.12 6.14
C GLU A 126 1.19 1.40 4.66
N SER A 127 2.28 1.62 3.92
CA SER A 127 2.25 1.61 2.46
C SER A 127 1.74 0.25 1.95
N PHE A 128 0.92 0.29 0.90
CA PHE A 128 0.17 -0.87 0.41
C PHE A 128 1.03 -2.09 0.03
N ASP A 129 2.23 -1.86 -0.50
CA ASP A 129 3.16 -2.91 -0.91
C ASP A 129 4.60 -2.47 -0.66
N ASP A 130 5.50 -3.44 -0.56
CA ASP A 130 6.92 -3.15 -0.35
C ASP A 130 7.54 -2.53 -1.60
N ARG A 131 8.45 -1.59 -1.41
CA ARG A 131 9.50 -1.42 -2.40
C ARG A 131 10.48 -2.57 -2.24
N ARG A 132 10.64 -3.36 -3.30
CA ARG A 132 11.49 -4.56 -3.31
C ARG A 132 12.77 -4.33 -4.08
N LEU A 133 13.84 -4.96 -3.62
CA LEU A 133 15.10 -5.08 -4.32
C LEU A 133 15.52 -6.54 -4.25
N SER A 134 15.60 -7.20 -5.41
CA SER A 134 16.00 -8.60 -5.47
C SER A 134 17.51 -8.73 -5.38
N ARG A 135 17.98 -9.90 -4.94
CA ARG A 135 19.41 -10.16 -4.85
C ARG A 135 20.15 -10.14 -6.19
N THR A 136 19.46 -10.36 -7.30
CA THR A 136 20.07 -10.20 -8.63
C THR A 136 20.32 -8.74 -9.01
N GLU A 137 19.76 -7.79 -8.24
CA GLU A 137 19.84 -6.36 -8.47
C GLU A 137 20.79 -5.64 -7.50
N TRP A 138 21.48 -6.37 -6.61
CA TRP A 138 22.54 -5.84 -5.77
C TRP A 138 23.78 -6.73 -5.73
#